data_AF-A0A167GVB6-F1
#
_entry.id   AF-A0A167GVB6-F1
#
_cell.length_a   1.000
_cell.length_b   1.000
_cell.length_c   1.000
_cell.angle_alpha   90.00
_cell.angle_beta   90.00
_cell.angle_gamma   90.00
#
_symmetry.space_group_name_H-M   'P 1'
#
loop_
_entity.id
_entity.type
_entity.pdbx_description
1 polymer ?
#
loop_
_entity_poly.entity_id
_entity_poly.type
_entity_poly.pdbx_seq_one_letter_code
_entity_poly.pdbx_strand_id
1 'polypeptide(L)'
;SPGYMSAETGHHFLNPTNHFWRALHAGSLVPTLLPASETTPFLRCTTRGLTNLVERPSIEAAELRAQEMVESVPGFLGKIGMWRPKVVCFVGKGIWLAVQKCLEARIAEDAAAVKAEL
;
A
#
# COMPACT_ATOMS: atom_id res chain seq x y z
N SER A 1 -1.70 6.50 3.42
CA SER A 1 -2.52 7.57 2.84
C SER A 1 -1.74 8.26 1.76
N PRO A 2 -2.42 8.89 0.79
CA PRO A 2 -1.76 9.88 -0.06
C PRO A 2 -1.35 11.09 0.80
N GLY A 3 -0.15 11.62 0.55
CA GLY A 3 0.21 12.97 1.00
C GLY A 3 -0.65 14.02 0.27
N TYR A 4 -0.81 15.22 0.83
CA TYR A 4 -1.69 16.25 0.25
C TYR A 4 -1.37 16.54 -1.24
N MET A 5 -0.10 16.80 -1.58
CA MET A 5 0.33 16.98 -2.98
C MET A 5 0.02 15.77 -3.88
N SER A 6 0.14 14.55 -3.34
CA SER A 6 -0.19 13.33 -4.08
C SER A 6 -1.70 13.15 -4.26
N ALA A 7 -2.51 13.59 -3.30
CA ALA A 7 -3.96 13.58 -3.38
C ALA A 7 -4.46 14.59 -4.43
N GLU A 8 -3.87 15.79 -4.47
CA GLU A 8 -4.23 16.84 -5.43
C GLU A 8 -3.83 16.50 -6.87
N THR A 9 -2.64 15.93 -7.06
CA THR A 9 -2.08 15.70 -8.41
C THR A 9 -2.32 14.29 -8.95
N GLY A 10 -2.70 13.33 -8.09
CA GLY A 10 -2.81 11.92 -8.45
C GLY A 10 -1.45 11.21 -8.63
N HIS A 11 -0.34 11.84 -8.25
CA HIS A 11 0.99 11.25 -8.36
C HIS A 11 1.51 10.77 -7.00
N HIS A 12 1.75 9.46 -6.88
CA HIS A 12 2.29 8.87 -5.65
C HIS A 12 3.73 9.35 -5.37
N PHE A 13 4.02 9.60 -4.08
CA PHE A 13 5.35 9.96 -3.60
C PHE A 13 5.95 11.20 -4.29
N LEU A 14 5.12 12.22 -4.55
CA LEU A 14 5.50 13.43 -5.28
C LEU A 14 6.47 14.35 -4.52
N ASN A 15 6.44 14.32 -3.18
CA ASN A 15 7.27 15.22 -2.37
C ASN A 15 8.77 15.03 -2.69
N PRO A 16 9.52 16.08 -3.06
CA PRO A 16 10.95 15.97 -3.41
C PRO A 16 11.85 15.35 -2.34
N THR A 17 11.46 15.44 -1.06
CA THR A 17 12.17 14.84 0.07
C THR A 17 11.87 13.34 0.22
N ASN A 18 10.86 12.82 -0.49
CA ASN A 18 10.53 11.41 -0.45
C ASN A 18 11.61 10.57 -1.16
N HIS A 19 12.01 9.48 -0.53
CA HIS A 19 13.07 8.61 -1.05
C HIS A 19 12.56 7.46 -1.94
N PHE A 20 11.25 7.26 -2.07
CA PHE A 20 10.66 6.09 -2.72
C PHE A 20 11.19 5.84 -4.13
N TRP A 21 11.10 6.83 -5.02
CA TRP A 21 11.55 6.69 -6.41
C TRP A 21 13.07 6.52 -6.53
N ARG A 22 13.84 7.23 -5.69
CA ARG A 22 15.29 7.07 -5.63
C ARG A 22 15.69 5.66 -5.16
N ALA A 23 14.98 5.11 -4.17
CA ALA A 23 15.20 3.76 -3.66
C ALA A 23 14.83 2.69 -4.70
N LEU A 24 13.71 2.85 -5.42
CA LEU A 24 13.34 1.94 -6.52
C LEU A 24 14.39 1.93 -7.63
N HIS A 25 14.93 3.09 -7.99
CA HIS A 25 15.99 3.19 -9.00
C HIS A 25 17.29 2.54 -8.52
N ALA A 26 17.70 2.82 -7.28
CA ALA A 26 18.89 2.22 -6.69
C ALA A 26 18.79 0.67 -6.58
N GLY A 27 17.57 0.15 -6.36
CA GLY A 27 17.29 -1.29 -6.37
C GLY A 27 17.02 -1.88 -7.76
N SER A 28 17.28 -1.14 -8.84
CA SER A 28 17.06 -1.56 -10.23
C SER A 28 15.63 -2.01 -10.53
N LEU A 29 14.66 -1.55 -9.73
CA LEU A 29 13.25 -1.81 -10.01
C LEU A 29 12.79 -0.90 -11.14
N VAL A 30 13.16 0.39 -11.14
CA VAL A 30 12.91 1.29 -12.27
C VAL A 30 14.23 1.58 -13.01
N PRO A 31 14.26 1.50 -14.35
CA PRO A 31 15.51 1.61 -15.11
C PRO A 31 16.09 3.02 -15.12
N THR A 32 15.24 4.03 -14.96
CA THR A 32 15.62 5.45 -14.94
C THR A 32 14.90 6.13 -13.78
N LEU A 33 15.59 7.05 -13.11
CA LEU A 33 14.96 7.93 -12.13
C LEU A 33 14.13 8.99 -12.86
N LEU A 34 12.83 8.72 -13.01
CA LEU A 34 11.86 9.65 -13.59
C LEU A 34 11.24 10.55 -12.51
N PRO A 35 10.78 11.75 -12.86
CA PRO A 35 9.91 12.55 -12.00
C PRO A 35 8.64 11.76 -11.63
N ALA A 36 8.10 11.98 -10.43
CA ALA A 36 6.92 11.24 -9.95
C ALA A 36 5.67 11.39 -10.85
N SER A 37 5.59 12.49 -11.61
CA SER A 37 4.56 12.72 -12.62
C SER A 37 4.63 11.72 -13.79
N GLU A 38 5.84 11.30 -14.16
CA GLU A 38 6.12 10.38 -15.27
C GLU A 38 6.20 8.91 -14.82
N THR A 39 6.45 8.66 -13.52
CA THR A 39 6.48 7.31 -12.98
C THR A 39 5.11 6.64 -12.93
N THR A 40 4.02 7.39 -12.74
CA THR A 40 2.66 6.83 -12.74
C THR A 40 2.31 6.24 -14.12
N PRO A 41 2.46 6.98 -15.25
CA PRO A 41 2.33 6.40 -16.59
C PRO A 41 3.25 5.20 -16.82
N PHE A 42 4.53 5.31 -16.42
CA PHE A 42 5.48 4.20 -16.58
C PHE A 42 5.00 2.93 -15.88
N LEU A 43 4.54 3.01 -14.62
CA LEU A 43 4.05 1.85 -13.89
C LEU A 43 2.84 1.22 -14.57
N ARG A 44 1.93 2.02 -15.16
CA ARG A 44 0.77 1.51 -15.93
C ARG A 44 1.19 0.71 -17.17
N CYS A 45 2.35 0.99 -17.74
CA CYS A 45 2.92 0.21 -18.84
C CYS A 45 3.66 -1.05 -18.38
N THR A 46 3.73 -1.31 -17.07
CA THR A 46 4.36 -2.50 -16.47
C THR A 46 3.34 -3.33 -15.71
N THR A 47 3.71 -4.53 -15.26
CA THR A 47 2.86 -5.37 -14.40
C THR A 47 2.94 -4.97 -12.92
N ARG A 48 3.09 -3.67 -12.64
CA ARG A 48 3.31 -3.15 -11.28
C ARG A 48 2.29 -2.07 -10.98
N GLY A 49 1.88 -2.00 -9.72
CA GLY A 49 0.87 -1.04 -9.25
C GLY A 49 1.23 -0.44 -7.91
N LEU A 50 0.59 0.69 -7.62
CA LEU A 50 0.65 1.35 -6.32
C LEU A 50 -0.78 1.48 -5.77
N THR A 51 -0.89 1.33 -4.46
CA THR A 51 -2.14 1.58 -3.74
C THR A 51 -1.80 2.03 -2.31
N ASN A 52 -2.77 2.64 -1.64
CA ASN A 52 -2.65 3.04 -0.25
C ASN A 52 -3.53 2.15 0.62
N LEU A 53 -3.09 1.86 1.85
CA LEU A 53 -3.94 1.19 2.85
C LEU A 53 -5.12 2.08 3.23
N VAL A 54 -4.84 3.31 3.65
CA VAL A 54 -5.85 4.33 3.99
C VAL A 54 -6.01 5.29 2.81
N GLU A 55 -7.25 5.57 2.40
CA GLU A 55 -7.55 6.44 1.24
C GLU A 55 -7.54 7.94 1.59
N ARG A 56 -7.94 8.29 2.82
CA ARG A 56 -7.96 9.68 3.30
C ARG A 56 -6.55 10.30 3.18
N PRO A 57 -6.42 11.49 2.59
CA PRO A 57 -5.15 12.22 2.60
C PRO A 57 -4.68 12.57 4.02
N SER A 58 -3.37 12.57 4.23
CA SER A 58 -2.76 13.06 5.47
C SER A 58 -1.51 13.88 5.16
N ILE A 59 -1.15 14.82 6.03
CA ILE A 59 0.08 15.62 5.87
C ILE A 59 1.28 14.73 6.18
N GLU A 60 1.17 13.97 7.27
CA GLU A 60 2.20 13.03 7.72
C GLU A 60 1.63 11.63 7.95
N ALA A 61 2.52 10.64 7.96
CA ALA A 61 2.14 9.27 8.33
C ALA A 61 1.70 9.15 9.80
N ALA A 62 2.22 10.02 10.68
CA ALA A 62 1.89 10.03 12.11
C ALA A 62 0.43 10.44 12.40
N GLU A 63 -0.25 11.10 11.46
CA GLU A 63 -1.67 11.47 11.58
C GLU A 63 -2.62 10.27 11.40
N LEU A 64 -2.12 9.15 10.87
CA LEU A 64 -2.92 7.94 10.71
C LEU A 64 -3.06 7.22 12.05
N ARG A 65 -4.29 7.16 12.55
CA ARG A 65 -4.59 6.37 13.75
C ARG A 65 -4.44 4.89 13.45
N ALA A 66 -3.94 4.12 14.42
CA ALA A 66 -3.80 2.67 14.28
C ALA A 66 -5.13 1.99 13.93
N GLN A 67 -6.23 2.46 14.53
CA GLN A 67 -7.58 1.98 14.26
C GLN A 67 -8.01 2.24 12.82
N GLU A 68 -7.74 3.43 12.27
CA GLU A 68 -8.07 3.78 10.88
C GLU A 68 -7.35 2.87 9.88
N MET A 69 -6.08 2.52 10.16
CA MET A 69 -5.34 1.55 9.35
C MET A 69 -6.00 0.17 9.38
N VAL A 70 -6.35 -0.33 10.56
CA VAL A 70 -7.01 -1.64 10.77
C VAL A 70 -8.36 -1.69 10.05
N GLU A 71 -9.18 -0.66 10.21
CA GLU A 71 -10.50 -0.54 9.55
C GLU A 71 -10.40 -0.51 8.02
N SER A 72 -9.27 -0.04 7.47
CA SER A 72 -9.05 -0.01 6.02
C SER A 72 -8.53 -1.33 5.44
N VAL A 73 -8.04 -2.26 6.27
CA VAL A 73 -7.45 -3.53 5.80
C VAL A 73 -8.42 -4.37 4.97
N PRO A 74 -9.70 -4.56 5.34
CA PRO A 74 -10.63 -5.37 4.54
C PRO A 74 -10.77 -4.88 3.09
N GLY A 75 -10.92 -3.56 2.90
CA GLY A 75 -10.99 -2.95 1.56
C GLY A 75 -9.68 -3.13 0.78
N PHE A 76 -8.54 -2.99 1.46
CA PHE A 76 -7.23 -3.27 0.87
C PHE A 76 -7.09 -4.74 0.43
N LEU A 77 -7.43 -5.70 1.29
CA LEU A 77 -7.38 -7.13 0.95
C LEU A 77 -8.34 -7.48 -0.20
N GLY A 78 -9.50 -6.82 -0.29
CA GLY A 78 -10.39 -6.92 -1.45
C GLY A 78 -9.71 -6.52 -2.75
N LYS A 79 -8.94 -5.42 -2.76
CA LYS A 79 -8.13 -5.00 -3.92
C LYS A 79 -7.05 -6.06 -4.24
N ILE A 80 -6.37 -6.60 -3.23
CA ILE A 80 -5.36 -7.65 -3.44
C ILE A 80 -5.99 -8.93 -4.03
N GLY A 81 -7.16 -9.34 -3.54
CA GLY A 81 -7.91 -10.48 -4.07
C GLY A 81 -8.38 -10.27 -5.51
N MET A 82 -8.77 -9.04 -5.87
CA MET A 82 -9.17 -8.67 -7.23
C MET A 82 -7.99 -8.68 -8.21
N TRP A 83 -6.89 -8.03 -7.86
CA TRP A 83 -5.74 -7.83 -8.76
C TRP A 83 -4.70 -8.96 -8.72
N ARG A 84 -4.75 -9.82 -7.70
CA ARG A 84 -3.90 -11.01 -7.50
C ARG A 84 -2.40 -10.77 -7.78
N PRO A 85 -1.77 -9.73 -7.19
CA PRO A 85 -0.35 -9.49 -7.39
C PRO A 85 0.48 -10.66 -6.84
N LYS A 86 1.59 -10.99 -7.53
CA LYS A 86 2.52 -12.04 -7.07
C LYS A 86 3.22 -11.67 -5.76
N VAL A 87 3.48 -10.37 -5.56
CA VAL A 87 4.17 -9.82 -4.39
C VAL A 87 3.48 -8.52 -4.00
N VAL A 88 3.28 -8.32 -2.70
CA VAL A 88 2.80 -7.06 -2.12
C VAL A 88 3.92 -6.49 -1.26
N CYS A 89 4.38 -5.28 -1.58
CA CYS A 89 5.43 -4.59 -0.85
C CYS A 89 4.82 -3.48 0.02
N PHE A 90 5.08 -3.53 1.32
CA PHE A 90 4.59 -2.50 2.26
C PHE A 90 5.63 -1.41 2.49
N VAL A 91 5.27 -0.17 2.17
CA VAL A 91 6.13 1.00 2.39
C VAL A 91 5.84 1.57 3.79
N GLY A 92 6.36 0.89 4.81
CA GLY A 92 6.26 1.32 6.22
C GLY A 92 5.90 0.18 7.16
N LYS A 93 6.65 0.05 8.26
CA LYS A 93 6.48 -1.04 9.24
C LYS A 93 5.10 -1.03 9.92
N GLY A 94 4.59 0.16 10.28
CA GLY A 94 3.28 0.28 10.94
C GLY A 94 2.12 -0.20 10.06
N ILE A 95 2.20 0.05 8.74
CA ILE A 95 1.22 -0.44 7.75
C ILE A 95 1.24 -1.97 7.72
N TRP A 96 2.43 -2.57 7.64
CA TRP A 96 2.57 -4.02 7.66
C TRP A 96 1.97 -4.62 8.94
N LEU A 97 2.29 -4.07 10.12
CA LEU A 97 1.79 -4.59 11.39
C LEU A 97 0.26 -4.53 11.49
N ALA A 98 -0.37 -3.47 10.95
CA ALA A 98 -1.84 -3.37 10.91
C ALA A 98 -2.45 -4.47 10.02
N VAL A 99 -1.88 -4.69 8.83
CA VAL A 99 -2.34 -5.74 7.90
C VAL A 99 -2.09 -7.13 8.47
N GLN A 100 -0.91 -7.38 9.04
CA GLN A 100 -0.54 -8.66 9.66
C GLN A 100 -1.55 -9.03 10.75
N LYS A 101 -1.88 -8.10 11.65
CA LYS A 101 -2.86 -8.33 12.73
C LYS A 101 -4.22 -8.77 12.19
N CYS A 102 -4.71 -8.13 11.12
CA CYS A 102 -5.99 -8.50 10.50
C CYS A 102 -5.94 -9.85 9.80
N LEU A 103 -4.83 -10.18 9.14
CA LEU A 103 -4.64 -11.49 8.51
C LEU A 103 -4.60 -12.62 9.54
N GLU A 104 -3.87 -12.43 10.64
CA GLU A 104 -3.81 -13.39 11.75
C GLU A 104 -5.21 -13.65 12.35
N ALA A 105 -5.98 -12.59 12.58
CA ALA A 105 -7.36 -12.70 13.07
C ALA A 105 -8.24 -13.48 12.08
N ARG A 106 -8.15 -13.17 10.77
CA ARG A 106 -8.95 -13.84 9.74
C ARG A 106 -8.60 -15.32 9.61
N ILE A 107 -7.31 -15.67 9.65
CA ILE A 107 -6.86 -17.06 9.62
C ILE A 107 -7.40 -17.83 10.83
N ALA A 108 -7.39 -17.21 12.01
CA ALA A 108 -7.93 -17.82 13.23
C ALA A 108 -9.46 -18.05 13.13
N GLU A 109 -10.20 -17.09 12.59
CA GLU A 109 -11.64 -17.19 12.34
C GLU A 109 -11.97 -18.33 11.35
N ASP A 110 -11.28 -18.36 10.21
CA ASP A 110 -11.48 -19.39 9.18
C ASP A 110 -11.16 -20.79 9.74
N ALA A 111 -10.08 -20.92 10.54
CA ALA A 111 -9.73 -22.18 11.21
C ALA A 111 -10.76 -22.62 12.26
N ALA A 112 -11.39 -21.67 12.96
CA ALA A 112 -12.46 -21.97 13.91
C ALA A 112 -13.75 -22.42 13.20
N ALA A 113 -14.10 -21.80 12.07
CA ALA A 113 -15.25 -22.17 11.26
C ALA A 113 -15.13 -23.62 10.74
N VAL A 114 -13.97 -24.00 10.21
CA VAL A 114 -13.71 -25.39 9.74
C VAL A 114 -13.87 -26.41 10.88
N LYS A 115 -13.48 -26.07 12.10
CA LYS A 115 -13.64 -26.97 13.26
C LYS A 115 -15.10 -27.10 13.73
N ALA A 116 -15.92 -26.08 13.52
CA ALA A 116 -17.33 -26.09 13.93
C ALA A 116 -18.22 -26.91 12.96
N GLU A 117 -17.73 -27.18 11.75
CA GLU A 117 -18.40 -28.01 10.74
C GLU A 117 -18.05 -29.52 10.83
N LEU A 118 -17.14 -29.90 11.74
CA LEU A 118 -16.70 -31.27 12.02
C LEU A 118 -17.35 -31.82 13.30
#